data_AF-A0A450TDJ3-F1
#
_entry.id   AF-A0A450TDJ3-F1
#
_cell.length_a   1.000
_cell.length_b   1.000
_cell.length_c   1.000
_cell.angle_alpha   90.00
_cell.angle_beta   90.00
_cell.angle_gamma   90.00
#
_symmetry.space_group_name_H-M   'P 1'
#
loop_
_entity.id
_entity.type
_entity.pdbx_description
1 polymer ?
#
loop_
_entity_poly.entity_id
_entity_poly.type
_entity_poly.pdbx_seq_one_letter_code
_entity_poly.pdbx_strand_id
1 'polypeptide(L)'
;MTKYTDKPDSVEHEYAGAKDKFEWLVKELSSEQTQTLEHGDIESLIEKEGNEVLRRLMQGHLAQRAANEERAEGVKGDDGKQRNHCRSRTRALETLFGEVQVRRLGYSGKELGSVFPMDAQLNLPKNKYSHGLRRKVGEEIAKGSFDEAVKA
;
A
#
# COMPACT_ATOMS: atom_id res chain seq x y z
N MET A 1 4.73 39.76 -4.90
CA MET A 1 5.69 38.78 -4.36
C MET A 1 5.12 37.40 -4.57
N THR A 2 5.72 36.70 -5.54
CA THR A 2 5.26 35.47 -6.17
C THR A 2 5.31 34.30 -5.19
N LYS A 3 4.19 33.63 -4.92
CA LYS A 3 4.17 32.36 -4.20
C LYS A 3 4.54 31.23 -5.17
N TYR A 4 5.84 30.98 -5.32
CA TYR A 4 6.33 29.70 -5.84
C TYR A 4 6.42 28.73 -4.65
N THR A 5 5.43 27.86 -4.51
CA THR A 5 5.65 26.55 -3.89
C THR A 5 5.50 25.54 -5.00
N ASP A 6 6.50 25.51 -5.87
CA ASP A 6 6.78 24.32 -6.66
C ASP A 6 7.05 23.20 -5.64
N LYS A 7 6.16 22.21 -5.58
CA LYS A 7 6.43 20.92 -4.94
C LYS A 7 6.57 19.78 -5.99
N PRO A 8 7.28 19.98 -7.12
CA PRO A 8 7.39 18.96 -8.17
C PRO A 8 8.21 17.73 -7.72
N ASP A 9 9.11 17.86 -6.74
CA ASP A 9 9.99 16.75 -6.33
C ASP A 9 9.36 15.77 -5.33
N SER A 10 8.26 16.14 -4.67
CA SER A 10 7.71 15.32 -3.57
C SER A 10 7.00 14.06 -4.07
N VAL A 11 6.36 14.11 -5.24
CA VAL A 11 5.66 12.94 -5.79
C VAL A 11 6.68 11.94 -6.31
N GLU A 12 7.69 12.40 -7.04
CA GLU A 12 8.71 11.53 -7.63
C GLU A 12 9.51 10.77 -6.56
N HIS A 13 9.85 11.42 -5.45
CA HIS A 13 10.54 10.78 -4.34
C HIS A 13 9.78 9.57 -3.76
N GLU A 14 8.45 9.65 -3.63
CA GLU A 14 7.66 8.56 -3.04
C GLU A 14 7.64 7.30 -3.91
N TYR A 15 7.88 7.43 -5.23
CA TYR A 15 7.94 6.31 -6.17
C TYR A 15 9.36 5.88 -6.53
N ALA A 16 10.41 6.55 -6.01
CA ALA A 16 11.80 6.26 -6.35
C ALA A 16 12.14 4.76 -6.19
N GLY A 17 11.76 4.15 -5.06
CA GLY A 17 12.02 2.73 -4.82
C GLY A 17 11.32 1.79 -5.82
N ALA A 18 10.19 2.19 -6.39
CA ALA A 18 9.50 1.43 -7.44
C ALA A 18 10.20 1.57 -8.79
N LYS A 19 10.64 2.79 -9.14
CA LYS A 19 11.44 3.06 -10.34
C LYS A 19 12.75 2.28 -10.31
N ASP A 20 13.50 2.38 -9.21
CA ASP A 20 14.76 1.65 -9.02
C ASP A 20 14.57 0.13 -9.19
N LYS A 21 13.47 -0.41 -8.66
CA LYS A 21 13.17 -1.84 -8.78
C LYS A 21 12.83 -2.25 -10.21
N PHE A 22 12.07 -1.42 -10.92
CA PHE A 22 11.72 -1.66 -12.30
C PHE A 22 12.96 -1.59 -13.21
N GLU A 23 13.80 -0.58 -13.03
CA GLU A 23 15.08 -0.44 -13.75
C GLU A 23 16.00 -1.63 -13.48
N TRP A 24 16.09 -2.06 -12.22
CA TRP A 24 16.81 -3.26 -11.86
C TRP A 24 16.26 -4.50 -12.58
N LEU A 25 14.94 -4.67 -12.65
CA LEU A 25 14.33 -5.83 -13.32
C LEU A 25 14.62 -5.83 -14.83
N VAL A 26 14.53 -4.67 -15.49
CA VAL A 26 14.89 -4.54 -16.91
C VAL A 26 16.36 -4.88 -17.13
N LYS A 27 17.25 -4.41 -16.25
CA LYS A 27 18.69 -4.73 -16.31
C LYS A 27 18.94 -6.22 -16.12
N GLU A 28 18.27 -6.84 -15.16
CA GLU A 28 18.38 -8.28 -14.89
C GLU A 28 17.95 -9.09 -16.10
N LEU A 29 16.78 -8.78 -16.69
CA LEU A 29 16.26 -9.45 -17.88
C LEU A 29 17.18 -9.29 -19.11
N SER A 30 17.93 -8.19 -19.17
CA SER A 30 18.89 -7.91 -20.24
C SER A 30 20.29 -8.50 -19.99
N SER A 31 20.50 -9.20 -18.87
CA SER A 31 21.79 -9.78 -18.51
C SER A 31 22.14 -11.01 -19.34
N GLU A 32 23.43 -11.27 -19.55
CA GLU A 32 23.89 -12.47 -20.27
C GLU A 32 23.36 -13.75 -19.63
N GLN A 33 23.25 -13.78 -18.30
CA GLN A 33 22.73 -14.92 -17.56
C GLN A 33 21.27 -15.21 -17.94
N THR A 34 20.38 -14.21 -17.87
CA THR A 34 18.96 -14.42 -18.17
C THR A 34 18.71 -14.72 -19.63
N GLN A 35 19.55 -14.24 -20.55
CA GLN A 35 19.45 -14.57 -21.98
C GLN A 35 19.67 -16.07 -22.28
N THR A 36 20.23 -16.84 -21.33
CA THR A 36 20.40 -18.30 -21.46
C THR A 36 19.29 -19.12 -20.81
N LEU A 37 18.36 -18.48 -20.09
CA LEU A 37 17.28 -19.15 -19.39
C LEU A 37 16.14 -19.54 -20.32
N GLU A 38 15.43 -20.61 -19.96
CA GLU A 38 14.20 -20.97 -20.65
C GLU A 38 13.08 -19.99 -20.31
N HIS A 39 12.07 -19.91 -21.18
CA HIS A 39 10.97 -18.96 -21.02
C HIS A 39 10.22 -19.11 -19.68
N GLY A 40 10.09 -20.33 -19.14
CA GLY A 40 9.44 -20.56 -17.84
C GLY A 40 10.21 -19.97 -16.64
N ASP A 41 11.55 -19.98 -16.70
CA ASP A 41 12.38 -19.34 -15.68
C ASP A 41 12.26 -17.81 -15.76
N ILE A 42 12.20 -17.27 -16.98
CA ILE A 42 11.97 -15.84 -17.22
C ILE A 42 10.58 -15.42 -16.73
N GLU A 43 9.53 -16.19 -17.00
CA GLU A 43 8.18 -15.95 -16.49
C GLU A 43 8.18 -15.91 -14.95
N SER A 44 8.82 -16.89 -14.31
CA SER A 44 8.91 -16.97 -12.85
C SER A 44 9.65 -15.77 -12.25
N LEU A 45 10.75 -15.33 -12.90
CA LEU A 45 11.48 -14.13 -12.52
C LEU A 45 10.61 -12.86 -12.64
N ILE A 46 9.93 -12.70 -13.78
CA ILE A 46 9.05 -11.55 -14.04
C ILE A 46 7.89 -11.52 -13.04
N GLU A 47 7.25 -12.66 -12.77
CA GLU A 47 6.15 -12.74 -11.82
C GLU A 47 6.61 -12.28 -10.43
N LYS A 48 7.69 -12.87 -9.91
CA LYS A 48 8.19 -12.59 -8.57
C LYS A 48 8.65 -11.13 -8.44
N GLU A 49 9.54 -10.69 -9.32
CA GLU A 49 10.19 -9.39 -9.19
C GLU A 49 9.30 -8.25 -9.69
N GLY A 50 8.43 -8.52 -10.67
CA GLY A 50 7.37 -7.62 -11.09
C GLY A 50 6.35 -7.38 -9.99
N ASN A 51 5.99 -8.40 -9.20
CA ASN A 51 5.13 -8.21 -8.04
C ASN A 51 5.79 -7.30 -6.99
N GLU A 52 7.10 -7.39 -6.78
CA GLU A 52 7.82 -6.44 -5.90
C GLU A 52 7.79 -5.00 -6.44
N VAL A 53 7.84 -4.79 -7.76
CA VAL A 53 7.60 -3.45 -8.37
C VAL A 53 6.19 -2.95 -8.01
N LEU A 54 5.16 -3.78 -8.19
CA LEU A 54 3.77 -3.44 -7.90
C LEU A 54 3.56 -3.13 -6.40
N ARG A 55 4.19 -3.91 -5.51
CA ARG A 55 4.16 -3.66 -4.06
C ARG A 55 4.76 -2.29 -3.72
N ARG A 56 5.90 -1.94 -4.33
CA ARG A 56 6.54 -0.63 -4.12
C ARG A 56 5.74 0.52 -4.70
N LEU A 57 5.04 0.33 -5.83
CA LEU A 57 4.10 1.32 -6.35
C LEU A 57 2.95 1.59 -5.35
N MET A 58 2.38 0.54 -4.76
CA MET A 58 1.37 0.67 -3.71
C MET A 58 1.92 1.38 -2.46
N GLN A 59 3.15 1.06 -2.05
CA GLN A 59 3.83 1.74 -0.95
C GLN A 59 4.02 3.24 -1.22
N GLY A 60 4.50 3.60 -2.42
CA GLY A 60 4.70 4.99 -2.83
C GLY A 60 3.40 5.77 -2.91
N HIS A 61 2.33 5.16 -3.42
CA HIS A 61 1.01 5.78 -3.46
C HIS A 61 0.49 6.14 -2.07
N LEU A 62 0.59 5.23 -1.11
CA LEU A 62 0.18 5.47 0.27
C LEU A 62 1.08 6.49 0.97
N ALA A 63 2.38 6.49 0.67
CA ALA A 63 3.32 7.46 1.20
C ALA A 63 3.04 8.88 0.68
N GLN A 64 2.77 9.03 -0.62
CA GLN A 64 2.31 10.29 -1.22
C GLN A 64 1.01 10.77 -0.56
N ARG A 65 0.04 9.88 -0.34
CA ARG A 65 -1.20 10.23 0.35
C ARG A 65 -0.93 10.71 1.78
N ALA A 66 0.02 10.09 2.48
CA ALA A 66 0.39 10.47 3.84
C ALA A 66 1.17 11.80 3.88
N ALA A 67 2.05 12.04 2.91
CA ALA A 67 2.79 13.29 2.77
C ALA A 67 1.89 14.49 2.47
N ASN A 68 0.75 14.23 1.82
CA ASN A 68 -0.31 15.19 1.55
C ASN A 68 -1.40 15.23 2.63
N GLU A 69 -1.29 14.46 3.71
CA GLU A 69 -2.25 14.49 4.80
C GLU A 69 -2.06 15.77 5.61
N GLU A 70 -3.01 16.70 5.49
CA GLU A 70 -3.03 17.92 6.29
C GLU A 70 -3.58 17.65 7.69
N ARG A 71 -3.07 18.42 8.66
CA ARG A 71 -3.57 18.34 10.03
C ARG A 71 -4.99 18.93 10.07
N ALA A 72 -5.97 18.11 10.40
CA ALA A 72 -7.34 18.52 10.62
C ALA A 72 -7.51 19.19 11.99
N GLU A 73 -8.32 20.24 12.02
CA GLU A 73 -8.76 20.89 13.25
C GLU A 73 -10.07 20.27 13.75
N GLY A 74 -10.33 20.36 15.06
CA GLY A 74 -11.62 19.97 15.62
C GLY A 74 -11.99 18.50 15.47
N VAL A 75 -11.03 17.59 15.26
CA VAL A 75 -11.30 16.15 15.08
C VAL A 75 -12.03 15.60 16.30
N LYS A 76 -13.22 15.03 16.08
CA LYS A 76 -14.06 14.41 17.10
C LYS A 76 -14.12 12.90 16.91
N GLY A 77 -14.21 12.17 18.02
CA GLY A 77 -14.57 10.75 17.99
C GLY A 77 -16.04 10.52 17.72
N ASP A 78 -16.42 9.26 17.61
CA ASP A 78 -17.80 8.77 17.65
C ASP A 78 -18.51 9.15 18.96
N ASP A 79 -17.75 9.30 20.04
CA ASP A 79 -18.16 9.86 21.33
C ASP A 79 -18.47 11.37 21.32
N GLY A 80 -18.30 12.05 20.18
CA GLY A 80 -18.51 13.49 20.02
C GLY A 80 -17.45 14.37 20.69
N LYS A 81 -16.44 13.78 21.34
CA LYS A 81 -15.39 14.50 22.09
C LYS A 81 -14.21 14.84 21.20
N GLN A 82 -13.67 16.04 21.37
CA GLN A 82 -12.55 16.56 20.57
C GLN A 82 -11.20 15.92 20.95
N ARG A 83 -10.35 15.73 19.94
CA ARG A 83 -9.02 15.14 20.03
C ARG A 83 -7.95 16.20 19.82
N ASN A 84 -7.36 16.65 20.94
CA ASN A 84 -6.46 17.81 20.94
C ASN A 84 -5.00 17.45 20.63
N HIS A 85 -4.63 16.17 20.69
CA HIS A 85 -3.27 15.71 20.45
C HIS A 85 -3.16 14.97 19.11
N CYS A 86 -2.24 15.40 18.25
CA CYS A 86 -2.01 14.82 16.92
C CYS A 86 -0.57 14.30 16.80
N ARG A 87 -0.40 13.07 16.28
CA ARG A 87 0.92 12.49 16.01
C ARG A 87 0.87 11.55 14.81
N SER A 88 1.99 11.43 14.10
CA SER A 88 2.16 10.41 13.06
C SER A 88 2.14 9.01 13.66
N ARG A 89 1.47 8.09 12.96
CA ARG A 89 1.29 6.68 13.30
C ARG A 89 1.44 5.84 12.03
N THR A 90 1.90 4.61 12.19
CA THR A 90 2.09 3.67 11.08
C THR A 90 1.41 2.35 11.41
N ARG A 91 0.93 1.64 10.39
CA ARG A 91 0.48 0.25 10.49
C ARG A 91 0.83 -0.53 9.22
N ALA A 92 0.99 -1.84 9.35
CA ALA A 92 1.04 -2.73 8.20
C ALA A 92 -0.34 -2.91 7.55
N LEU A 93 -0.34 -3.12 6.23
CA LEU A 93 -1.48 -3.52 5.42
C LEU A 93 -1.02 -4.58 4.42
N GLU A 94 -1.62 -5.76 4.48
CA GLU A 94 -1.43 -6.83 3.51
C GLU A 94 -2.30 -6.55 2.27
N THR A 95 -1.66 -6.34 1.13
CA THR A 95 -2.32 -5.99 -0.13
C THR A 95 -2.30 -7.18 -1.09
N LEU A 96 -2.86 -6.99 -2.29
CA LEU A 96 -2.73 -7.97 -3.38
C LEU A 96 -1.27 -8.21 -3.80
N PHE A 97 -0.40 -7.24 -3.55
CA PHE A 97 1.00 -7.25 -3.97
C PHE A 97 1.96 -7.57 -2.80
N GLY A 98 1.41 -7.87 -1.61
CA GLY A 98 2.16 -8.08 -0.38
C GLY A 98 2.03 -6.93 0.63
N GLU A 99 2.82 -7.00 1.70
CA GLU A 99 2.74 -6.07 2.83
C GLU A 99 3.34 -4.68 2.51
N VAL A 100 2.60 -3.64 2.90
CA VAL A 100 3.03 -2.23 2.84
C VAL A 100 2.75 -1.53 4.17
N GLN A 101 3.37 -0.37 4.37
CA GLN A 101 3.19 0.49 5.53
C GLN A 101 2.29 1.68 5.22
N VAL A 102 1.25 1.86 6.02
CA VAL A 102 0.35 3.02 5.97
C VAL A 102 0.72 4.00 7.08
N ARG A 103 1.35 5.12 6.71
CA ARG A 103 1.57 6.27 7.60
C ARG A 103 0.33 7.16 7.60
N ARG A 104 -0.05 7.67 8.77
CA ARG A 104 -1.25 8.50 8.97
C ARG A 104 -1.19 9.34 10.24
N LEU A 105 -1.95 10.42 10.31
CA LEU A 105 -2.11 11.22 11.52
C LEU A 105 -3.16 10.61 12.46
N GLY A 106 -2.74 10.35 13.70
CA GLY A 106 -3.61 9.88 14.77
C GLY A 106 -3.96 10.99 15.75
N TYR A 107 -5.26 11.21 15.95
CA TYR A 107 -5.82 12.24 16.83
C TYR A 107 -6.33 11.59 18.13
N SER A 108 -5.79 12.02 19.25
CA SER A 108 -6.01 11.43 20.58
C SER A 108 -6.36 12.49 21.62
N GLY A 109 -6.89 12.03 22.76
CA GLY A 109 -7.18 12.83 23.94
C GLY A 109 -6.95 12.00 25.20
N LYS A 110 -6.93 12.63 26.38
CA LYS A 110 -6.77 11.92 27.66
C LYS A 110 -7.89 10.90 27.81
N GLU A 111 -7.54 9.62 27.97
CA GLU A 111 -8.48 8.49 28.10
C GLU A 111 -9.43 8.30 26.89
N LEU A 112 -9.13 8.90 25.73
CA LEU A 112 -9.93 8.76 24.50
C LEU A 112 -9.16 7.94 23.44
N GLY A 113 -9.82 6.94 22.85
CA GLY A 113 -9.23 6.05 21.85
C GLY A 113 -9.03 6.72 20.49
N SER A 114 -7.82 6.71 19.92
CA SER A 114 -7.41 7.54 18.76
C SER A 114 -8.34 7.46 17.52
N VAL A 115 -8.49 8.59 16.82
CA VAL A 115 -9.20 8.72 15.53
C VAL A 115 -8.19 8.93 14.41
N PHE A 116 -8.45 8.33 13.25
CA PHE A 116 -7.59 8.38 12.06
C PHE A 116 -8.44 8.80 10.85
N PRO A 117 -8.57 10.11 10.56
CA PRO A 117 -9.42 10.59 9.47
C PRO A 117 -9.08 9.98 8.11
N MET A 118 -7.77 9.77 7.85
CA MET A 118 -7.30 9.15 6.62
C MET A 118 -7.79 7.70 6.44
N ASP A 119 -7.96 6.94 7.53
CA ASP A 119 -8.46 5.55 7.45
C ASP A 119 -9.87 5.52 6.87
N ALA A 120 -10.72 6.48 7.23
CA ALA A 120 -12.06 6.60 6.68
C ALA A 120 -12.04 7.04 5.21
N GLN A 121 -11.22 8.02 4.84
CA GLN A 121 -11.09 8.49 3.45
C GLN A 121 -10.59 7.39 2.51
N LEU A 122 -9.67 6.56 2.98
CA LEU A 122 -9.12 5.42 2.23
C LEU A 122 -10.00 4.16 2.35
N ASN A 123 -11.09 4.21 3.13
CA ASN A 123 -11.90 3.05 3.48
C ASN A 123 -11.03 1.85 3.92
N LEU A 124 -10.07 2.11 4.82
CA LEU A 124 -9.14 1.08 5.24
C LEU A 124 -9.84 0.05 6.14
N PRO A 125 -9.52 -1.25 5.95
CA PRO A 125 -10.01 -2.27 6.85
C PRO A 125 -9.50 -2.05 8.28
N LYS A 126 -10.28 -2.49 9.28
CA LYS A 126 -9.81 -2.49 10.68
C LYS A 126 -8.67 -3.49 10.94
N ASN A 127 -8.61 -4.59 10.19
CA ASN A 127 -7.56 -5.61 10.31
C ASN A 127 -6.45 -5.44 9.25
N LYS A 128 -5.45 -6.33 9.27
CA LYS A 128 -4.27 -6.27 8.40
C LYS A 128 -4.59 -6.44 6.90
N TYR A 129 -5.66 -7.14 6.52
CA TYR A 129 -5.87 -7.58 5.13
C TYR A 129 -6.77 -6.62 4.34
N SER A 130 -6.25 -6.11 3.22
CA SER A 130 -6.97 -5.24 2.28
C SER A 130 -8.25 -5.89 1.73
N HIS A 131 -9.22 -5.07 1.35
CA HIS A 131 -10.48 -5.55 0.75
C HIS A 131 -10.25 -6.32 -0.55
N GLY A 132 -9.31 -5.86 -1.39
CA GLY A 132 -8.93 -6.57 -2.62
C GLY A 132 -8.38 -7.97 -2.35
N LEU A 133 -7.48 -8.11 -1.38
CA LEU A 133 -6.93 -9.41 -1.00
C LEU A 133 -7.99 -10.35 -0.44
N ARG A 134 -8.86 -9.87 0.46
CA ARG A 134 -9.94 -10.69 1.01
C ARG A 134 -10.89 -11.18 -0.07
N ARG A 135 -11.19 -10.34 -1.06
CA ARG A 135 -12.02 -10.71 -2.19
C ARG A 135 -11.35 -11.81 -3.02
N LYS A 136 -10.07 -11.66 -3.38
CA LYS A 136 -9.30 -12.68 -4.10
C LYS A 136 -9.30 -14.02 -3.35
N VAL A 137 -9.04 -14.00 -2.03
CA VAL A 137 -9.08 -15.22 -1.21
C VAL A 137 -10.47 -15.85 -1.18
N GLY A 138 -11.54 -15.04 -1.04
CA GLY A 138 -12.90 -15.55 -1.09
C GLY A 138 -13.28 -16.17 -2.44
N GLU A 139 -12.85 -15.56 -3.54
CA GLU A 139 -13.04 -16.09 -4.90
C GLU A 139 -12.30 -17.42 -5.09
N GLU A 140 -11.04 -17.55 -4.63
CA GLU A 140 -10.27 -18.79 -4.73
C GLU A 140 -10.83 -19.91 -3.84
N ILE A 141 -11.30 -19.60 -2.62
CA ILE A 141 -11.96 -20.58 -1.75
C ILE A 141 -13.25 -21.10 -2.41
N ALA A 142 -14.03 -20.21 -3.02
CA ALA A 142 -15.28 -20.60 -3.69
C ALA A 142 -15.02 -21.54 -4.88
N LYS A 143 -13.97 -21.29 -5.68
CA LYS A 143 -13.56 -22.17 -6.78
C LYS A 143 -13.07 -23.53 -6.26
N GLY A 144 -12.18 -23.53 -5.28
CA GLY A 144 -11.63 -24.78 -4.71
C GLY A 144 -12.71 -25.68 -4.09
N SER A 145 -13.65 -25.09 -3.35
CA SER A 145 -14.78 -25.83 -2.79
C SER A 145 -15.71 -26.43 -3.84
N PHE A 146 -15.89 -25.74 -4.98
CA PHE A 146 -16.67 -26.27 -6.10
C PHE A 146 -15.94 -27.44 -6.77
N ASP A 147 -14.64 -27.31 -7.04
CA ASP A 147 -13.84 -28.37 -7.66
C ASP A 147 -13.77 -29.63 -6.79
N GLU A 148 -13.71 -29.50 -5.45
CA GLU A 148 -13.79 -30.62 -4.52
C GLU A 148 -15.16 -31.31 -4.55
N ALA A 149 -16.26 -30.54 -4.58
CA ALA A 149 -17.61 -31.08 -4.64
C ALA A 149 -17.93 -31.79 -5.97
N VAL A 150 -17.36 -31.34 -7.08
CA VAL A 150 -17.53 -31.99 -8.40
C VAL A 150 -16.71 -33.29 -8.50
N LYS A 151 -15.63 -33.42 -7.72
CA LYS A 151 -14.76 -34.62 -7.69
C LYS A 151 -15.21 -35.68 -6.68
N ALA A 152 -16.17 -35.37 -5.80
CA ALA A 152 -16.73 -36.27 -4.78
C ALA A 152 -17.93 -37.06 -5.31
#